data_AF-A0A290Z2Z4-F1
#
_entry.id   AF-A0A290Z2Z4-F1
#
_cell.length_a   1.000
_cell.length_b   1.000
_cell.length_c   1.000
_cell.angle_alpha   90.00
_cell.angle_beta   90.00
_cell.angle_gamma   90.00
#
_symmetry.space_group_name_H-M   'P 1'
#
loop_
_entity.id
_entity.type
_entity.pdbx_description
1 polymer ?
#
loop_
_entity_poly.entity_id
_entity_poly.type
_entity_poly.pdbx_seq_one_letter_code
_entity_poly.pdbx_strand_id
1 'polypeptide(L)'
;MDFWGALRVLRRRWYIAVPSAVVAVAIAAAVFLSIPTRYQSSGVMVLTTPAAGGTFSEKVSPQDAVKINPLLAFDGSLATTSQILAQILTDPKTRESLGVTASSEQNFTATGGGQNGPFLFVTGDGNTPETAEAMVSTVLEFASAQLEEQQRQLNAPTSTFITSQVIVTPTKAEAQIGGKVRYAGAALVVMMLLTTAATFGAESVLNHRQRRRDAASAADGDPTEGDDDRDPGRDSEADGAEEPGGAGARHGGGRPEGRRERDDQAQQAQRGQQGQQAQQGLSTRGGRLPKRAERERAQGYDDAAWPQDEPEHAHEDLEDRGLEDRGLEDRGLEDRGPQRPGGIPGPQLAPRPARGPSADATVKVQPTTASERTLRISATHNPVHQGWPGTEENR
;
A
#
# COMPACT_ATOMS: atom_id res chain seq x y z
N MET A 1 7.55 38.65 -10.54
CA MET A 1 9.01 38.53 -10.71
C MET A 1 9.25 37.97 -12.11
N ASP A 2 9.93 38.72 -12.96
CA ASP A 2 10.15 38.28 -14.34
C ASP A 2 11.14 37.13 -14.37
N PHE A 3 10.74 36.00 -14.96
CA PHE A 3 11.60 34.83 -15.21
C PHE A 3 12.94 35.22 -15.88
N TRP A 4 12.86 36.20 -16.78
CA TRP A 4 14.02 36.79 -17.47
C TRP A 4 14.97 37.55 -16.54
N GLY A 5 14.47 38.12 -15.45
CA GLY A 5 15.28 38.75 -14.41
C GLY A 5 16.10 37.71 -13.65
N ALA A 6 15.48 36.61 -13.21
CA ALA A 6 16.17 35.52 -12.54
C ALA A 6 17.24 34.87 -13.43
N LEU A 7 16.94 34.64 -14.71
CA LEU A 7 17.90 34.06 -15.66
C LEU A 7 19.11 34.98 -15.91
N ARG A 8 18.89 36.30 -15.96
CA ARG A 8 19.97 37.29 -16.14
C ARG A 8 20.90 37.33 -14.92
N VAL A 9 20.36 37.24 -13.71
CA VAL A 9 21.15 37.14 -12.46
C VAL A 9 21.98 35.87 -12.44
N LEU A 10 21.37 34.73 -12.79
CA LEU A 10 22.06 33.43 -12.82
C LEU A 10 23.23 33.42 -13.81
N ARG A 11 23.05 34.03 -14.99
CA ARG A 11 24.11 34.18 -16.00
C ARG A 11 25.26 35.07 -15.52
N ARG A 12 24.97 36.14 -14.78
CA ARG A 12 26.00 37.09 -14.30
C ARG A 12 26.90 36.48 -13.22
N ARG A 13 26.40 35.50 -12.47
CA ARG A 13 27.11 34.84 -11.35
C ARG A 13 27.19 33.32 -11.50
N TRP A 14 27.47 32.86 -12.73
CA TRP A 14 27.59 31.43 -13.04
C TRP A 14 28.59 30.68 -12.15
N TYR A 15 29.64 31.37 -11.68
CA TYR A 15 30.66 30.83 -10.77
C TYR A 15 30.18 30.47 -9.36
N ILE A 16 28.99 30.91 -8.93
CA ILE A 16 28.37 30.49 -7.66
C ILE A 16 27.25 29.49 -7.92
N ALA A 17 26.43 29.75 -8.95
CA ALA A 17 25.29 28.91 -9.30
C ALA A 17 25.71 27.52 -9.78
N VAL A 18 26.78 27.41 -10.59
CA VAL A 18 27.22 26.12 -11.11
C VAL A 18 27.80 25.23 -10.00
N PRO A 19 28.75 25.66 -9.15
CA PRO A 19 29.26 24.81 -8.08
C PRO A 19 28.19 24.36 -7.09
N SER A 20 27.25 25.23 -6.73
CA SER A 20 26.14 24.88 -5.83
C SER A 20 25.17 23.89 -6.46
N ALA A 21 24.85 24.04 -7.75
CA ALA A 21 24.08 23.04 -8.49
C ALA A 21 24.80 21.69 -8.56
N VAL A 22 26.11 21.67 -8.77
CA VAL A 22 26.92 20.44 -8.75
C VAL A 22 26.86 19.77 -7.39
N VAL A 23 26.97 20.53 -6.29
CA VAL A 23 26.82 20.00 -4.92
C VAL A 23 25.43 19.43 -4.69
N ALA A 24 24.37 20.11 -5.16
CA ALA A 24 23.00 19.62 -5.07
C ALA A 24 22.81 18.27 -5.80
N VAL A 25 23.35 18.15 -7.02
CA VAL A 25 23.34 16.90 -7.79
C VAL A 25 24.16 15.81 -7.10
N ALA A 26 25.33 16.15 -6.56
CA ALA A 26 26.17 15.20 -5.82
C ALA A 26 25.47 14.65 -4.58
N ILE A 27 24.78 15.50 -3.81
CA ILE A 27 23.99 15.08 -2.65
C ILE A 27 22.81 14.20 -3.08
N ALA A 28 22.08 14.56 -4.14
CA ALA A 28 20.99 13.74 -4.66
C ALA A 28 21.48 12.37 -5.14
N ALA A 29 22.63 12.32 -5.82
CA ALA A 29 23.28 11.08 -6.23
C ALA A 29 23.73 10.24 -5.02
N ALA A 30 24.31 10.87 -3.99
CA ALA A 30 24.67 10.19 -2.75
C ALA A 30 23.45 9.56 -2.06
N VAL A 31 22.32 10.29 -1.98
CA VAL A 31 21.05 9.74 -1.45
C VAL A 31 20.58 8.56 -2.29
N PHE A 32 20.61 8.68 -3.62
CA PHE A 32 20.19 7.61 -4.52
C PHE A 32 21.02 6.33 -4.35
N LEU A 33 22.33 6.46 -4.19
CA LEU A 33 23.27 5.34 -3.99
C LEU A 33 23.21 4.77 -2.57
N SER A 34 22.83 5.56 -1.56
CA SER A 34 22.79 5.12 -0.16
C SER A 34 21.57 4.26 0.17
N ILE A 35 20.49 4.35 -0.61
CA ILE A 35 19.29 3.54 -0.40
C ILE A 35 19.50 2.18 -1.09
N PRO A 36 19.31 1.02 -0.44
CA PRO A 36 19.46 -0.29 -1.07
C PRO A 36 18.32 -0.57 -2.08
N THR A 37 18.62 -1.33 -3.15
CA THR A 37 17.59 -1.72 -4.13
C THR A 37 16.75 -2.83 -3.52
N ARG A 38 15.44 -2.64 -3.51
CA ARG A 38 14.49 -3.64 -3.05
C ARG A 38 13.99 -4.44 -4.25
N TYR A 39 13.88 -5.74 -4.08
CA TYR A 39 13.34 -6.66 -5.05
C TYR A 39 12.06 -7.25 -4.51
N GLN A 40 11.06 -7.39 -5.36
CA GLN A 40 9.76 -7.91 -4.97
C GLN A 40 9.42 -9.13 -5.84
N SER A 41 9.01 -10.22 -5.20
CA SER A 41 8.48 -11.42 -5.85
C SER A 41 7.08 -11.69 -5.31
N SER A 42 6.20 -12.27 -6.12
CA SER A 42 4.85 -12.62 -5.72
C SER A 42 4.56 -14.09 -6.04
N GLY A 43 3.68 -14.70 -5.26
CA GLY A 43 3.22 -16.07 -5.45
C GLY A 43 1.76 -16.22 -5.01
N VAL A 44 1.09 -17.21 -5.57
CA VAL A 44 -0.33 -17.46 -5.29
C VAL A 44 -0.57 -18.94 -5.05
N MET A 45 -1.25 -19.22 -3.95
CA MET A 45 -1.73 -20.55 -3.57
C MET A 45 -3.26 -20.56 -3.58
N VAL A 46 -3.84 -21.63 -4.07
CA VAL A 46 -5.28 -21.88 -4.00
C VAL A 46 -5.55 -22.99 -2.99
N LEU A 47 -6.63 -22.82 -2.22
CA LEU A 47 -7.18 -23.85 -1.36
C LEU A 47 -8.32 -24.56 -2.09
N THR A 48 -8.32 -25.89 -2.03
CA THR A 48 -9.33 -26.72 -2.70
C THR A 48 -9.89 -27.77 -1.75
N THR A 49 -11.14 -28.18 -2.00
CA THR A 49 -11.71 -29.34 -1.31
C THR A 49 -11.02 -30.62 -1.77
N PRO A 50 -10.89 -31.62 -0.89
CA PRO A 50 -10.34 -32.92 -1.26
C PRO A 50 -11.20 -33.61 -2.31
N ALA A 51 -10.56 -34.44 -3.15
CA ALA A 51 -11.23 -35.21 -4.21
C ALA A 51 -12.30 -36.19 -3.68
N ALA A 52 -12.18 -36.61 -2.42
CA ALA A 52 -13.16 -37.49 -1.77
C ALA A 52 -14.51 -36.80 -1.46
N GLY A 53 -14.59 -35.47 -1.60
CA GLY A 53 -15.81 -34.70 -1.33
C GLY A 53 -16.03 -34.47 0.17
N GLY A 54 -16.46 -33.24 0.52
CA GLY A 54 -16.83 -32.85 1.88
C GLY A 54 -18.35 -32.84 2.13
N THR A 55 -19.14 -33.45 1.25
CA THR A 55 -20.60 -33.30 1.26
C THR A 55 -21.28 -34.42 2.04
N PHE A 56 -22.15 -34.02 2.97
CA PHE A 56 -23.22 -34.85 3.52
C PHE A 56 -23.90 -35.65 2.40
N SER A 57 -23.73 -36.98 2.39
CA SER A 57 -24.70 -37.82 1.72
C SER A 57 -25.88 -37.98 2.67
N GLU A 58 -27.04 -37.45 2.26
CA GLU A 58 -28.34 -37.51 2.98
C GLU A 58 -28.80 -38.96 3.28
N LYS A 59 -28.11 -39.96 2.72
CA LYS A 59 -28.39 -41.40 2.86
C LYS A 59 -27.48 -42.13 3.86
N VAL A 60 -26.65 -41.39 4.61
CA VAL A 60 -25.69 -41.99 5.54
C VAL A 60 -26.30 -42.01 6.94
N SER A 61 -26.31 -43.19 7.57
CA SER A 61 -26.82 -43.42 8.92
C SER A 61 -26.28 -42.37 9.91
N PRO A 62 -27.04 -41.93 10.94
CA PRO A 62 -26.56 -40.93 11.92
C PRO A 62 -25.25 -41.30 12.63
N GLN A 63 -24.90 -42.60 12.63
CA GLN A 63 -23.68 -43.16 13.21
C GLN A 63 -22.47 -43.05 12.26
N ASP A 64 -22.74 -42.98 10.96
CA ASP A 64 -21.78 -42.81 9.86
C ASP A 64 -21.73 -41.34 9.40
N ALA A 65 -22.39 -40.42 10.11
CA ALA A 65 -22.32 -38.98 9.86
C ALA A 65 -20.85 -38.59 9.73
N VAL A 66 -20.43 -38.45 8.47
CA VAL A 66 -19.04 -38.42 8.07
C VAL A 66 -18.39 -37.34 8.92
N LYS A 67 -17.33 -37.69 9.65
CA LYS A 67 -16.52 -36.70 10.36
C LYS A 67 -16.02 -35.71 9.29
N ILE A 68 -16.72 -34.61 9.15
CA ILE A 68 -16.40 -33.57 8.17
C ILE A 68 -15.37 -32.67 8.82
N ASN A 69 -14.39 -32.26 8.04
CA ASN A 69 -13.45 -31.24 8.44
C ASN A 69 -14.22 -29.99 8.89
N PRO A 70 -14.09 -29.53 10.16
CA PRO A 70 -14.81 -28.36 10.63
C PRO A 70 -14.55 -27.12 9.79
N LEU A 71 -13.39 -27.03 9.14
CA LEU A 71 -13.06 -25.93 8.23
C LEU A 71 -13.88 -25.94 6.93
N LEU A 72 -14.52 -27.05 6.56
CA LEU A 72 -15.39 -27.20 5.37
C LEU A 72 -16.89 -27.14 5.69
N ALA A 73 -17.26 -27.04 6.97
CA ALA A 73 -18.65 -27.20 7.42
C ALA A 73 -19.57 -26.01 7.12
N PHE A 74 -19.08 -24.96 6.47
CA PHE A 74 -19.84 -23.75 6.19
C PHE A 74 -19.56 -23.20 4.79
N ASP A 75 -20.52 -22.44 4.26
CA ASP A 75 -20.42 -21.80 2.96
C ASP A 75 -19.29 -20.76 2.95
N GLY A 76 -18.47 -20.79 1.90
CA GLY A 76 -17.29 -19.92 1.81
C GLY A 76 -16.13 -20.35 2.72
N SER A 77 -16.21 -21.54 3.32
CA SER A 77 -15.16 -22.22 4.09
C SER A 77 -13.75 -21.96 3.59
N LEU A 78 -13.47 -22.29 2.32
CA LEU A 78 -12.13 -22.13 1.75
C LEU A 78 -11.63 -20.67 1.76
N ALA A 79 -12.52 -19.70 1.53
CA ALA A 79 -12.16 -18.29 1.59
C ALA A 79 -11.86 -17.87 3.03
N THR A 80 -12.65 -18.33 3.99
CA THR A 80 -12.40 -18.09 5.42
C THR A 80 -11.11 -18.77 5.89
N THR A 81 -10.82 -20.00 5.45
CA THR A 81 -9.55 -20.68 5.74
C THR A 81 -8.36 -19.91 5.18
N SER A 82 -8.46 -19.40 3.94
CA SER A 82 -7.42 -18.55 3.35
C SER A 82 -7.21 -17.26 4.17
N GLN A 83 -8.30 -16.63 4.64
CA GLN A 83 -8.23 -15.46 5.50
C GLN A 83 -7.55 -15.78 6.85
N ILE A 84 -7.86 -16.93 7.46
CA ILE A 84 -7.22 -17.39 8.70
C ILE A 84 -5.71 -17.58 8.48
N LEU A 85 -5.30 -18.22 7.39
CA LEU A 85 -3.88 -18.39 7.06
C LEU A 85 -3.18 -17.04 6.87
N ALA A 86 -3.79 -16.10 6.14
CA ALA A 86 -3.24 -14.76 5.96
C ALA A 86 -3.09 -14.02 7.31
N GLN A 87 -4.03 -14.20 8.23
CA GLN A 87 -3.96 -13.62 9.57
C GLN A 87 -2.84 -14.24 10.41
N ILE A 88 -2.66 -15.56 10.35
CA ILE A 88 -1.55 -16.27 11.02
C ILE A 88 -0.19 -15.78 10.47
N LEU A 89 -0.07 -15.61 9.16
CA LEU A 89 1.12 -15.08 8.50
C LEU A 89 1.43 -13.62 8.86
N THR A 90 0.42 -12.86 9.29
CA THR A 90 0.59 -11.48 9.77
C THR A 90 0.98 -11.43 11.25
N ASP A 91 0.81 -12.52 12.00
CA ASP A 91 1.18 -12.57 13.42
C ASP A 91 2.69 -12.34 13.61
N PRO A 92 3.10 -11.45 14.54
CA PRO A 92 4.52 -11.15 14.77
C PRO A 92 5.38 -12.38 15.06
N LYS A 93 4.88 -13.37 15.81
CA LYS A 93 5.67 -14.57 16.15
C LYS A 93 5.90 -15.45 14.94
N THR A 94 4.89 -15.61 14.09
CA THR A 94 5.01 -16.31 12.80
C THR A 94 6.00 -15.60 11.89
N ARG A 95 5.99 -14.27 11.86
CA ARG A 95 6.93 -13.49 11.06
C ARG A 95 8.37 -13.67 11.55
N GLU A 96 8.57 -13.67 12.87
CA GLU A 96 9.86 -13.95 13.48
C GLU A 96 10.36 -15.37 13.20
N SER A 97 9.49 -16.40 13.24
CA SER A 97 9.87 -17.77 12.90
C SER A 97 10.25 -17.94 11.42
N LEU A 98 9.73 -17.07 10.55
CA LEU A 98 10.09 -16.96 9.13
C LEU A 98 11.30 -16.05 8.88
N GLY A 99 12.00 -15.60 9.94
CA GLY A 99 13.20 -14.77 9.84
C GLY A 99 12.93 -13.28 9.60
N VAL A 100 11.67 -12.84 9.67
CA VAL A 100 11.28 -11.44 9.53
C VAL A 100 11.19 -10.79 10.90
N THR A 101 12.27 -10.13 11.31
CA THR A 101 12.36 -9.33 12.53
C THR A 101 12.28 -7.83 12.22
N ALA A 102 12.12 -7.00 13.25
CA ALA A 102 12.10 -5.53 13.08
C ALA A 102 13.39 -4.96 12.46
N SER A 103 14.52 -5.69 12.58
CA SER A 103 15.81 -5.32 11.98
C SER A 103 16.10 -6.08 10.68
N SER A 104 15.23 -7.02 10.27
CA SER A 104 15.44 -7.79 9.06
C SER A 104 15.26 -6.91 7.83
N GLU A 105 16.14 -7.10 6.86
CA GLU A 105 16.03 -6.43 5.57
C GLU A 105 15.01 -7.14 4.67
N GLN A 106 14.47 -8.29 5.06
CA GLN A 106 13.48 -9.01 4.26
C GLN A 106 12.10 -8.79 4.85
N ASN A 107 11.09 -8.79 4.01
CA ASN A 107 9.71 -8.63 4.46
C ASN A 107 8.79 -9.45 3.58
N PHE A 108 7.58 -9.71 4.05
CA PHE A 108 6.51 -10.24 3.22
C PHE A 108 5.16 -9.70 3.67
N THR A 109 4.23 -9.73 2.74
CA THR A 109 2.80 -9.47 2.97
C THR A 109 2.00 -10.67 2.46
N ALA A 110 0.98 -11.06 3.22
CA ALA A 110 0.08 -12.13 2.86
C ALA A 110 -1.37 -11.63 2.94
N THR A 111 -2.17 -11.95 1.93
CA THR A 111 -3.60 -11.59 1.90
C THR A 111 -4.40 -12.75 1.36
N GLY A 112 -5.57 -13.01 1.94
CA GLY A 112 -6.40 -14.15 1.59
C GLY A 112 -7.85 -13.96 2.02
N GLY A 113 -8.76 -14.70 1.38
CA GLY A 113 -10.19 -14.68 1.70
C GLY A 113 -10.94 -13.42 1.28
N GLY A 114 -12.19 -13.30 1.75
CA GLY A 114 -13.08 -12.19 1.37
C GLY A 114 -13.27 -12.08 -0.14
N GLN A 115 -12.89 -10.93 -0.72
CA GLN A 115 -12.93 -10.71 -2.18
C GLN A 115 -11.89 -11.54 -2.95
N ASN A 116 -10.85 -12.04 -2.28
CA ASN A 116 -9.83 -12.89 -2.87
C ASN A 116 -10.25 -14.36 -2.93
N GLY A 117 -11.44 -14.73 -2.44
CA GLY A 117 -11.93 -16.11 -2.49
C GLY A 117 -10.97 -17.12 -1.84
N PRO A 118 -10.84 -18.35 -2.38
CA PRO A 118 -10.00 -19.40 -1.80
C PRO A 118 -8.50 -19.22 -2.10
N PHE A 119 -8.09 -18.05 -2.57
CA PHE A 119 -6.70 -17.76 -2.91
C PHE A 119 -5.96 -17.08 -1.76
N LEU A 120 -4.69 -17.45 -1.59
CA LEU A 120 -3.73 -16.83 -0.70
C LEU A 120 -2.64 -16.19 -1.58
N PHE A 121 -2.58 -14.86 -1.54
CA PHE A 121 -1.59 -14.07 -2.25
C PHE A 121 -0.46 -13.73 -1.29
N VAL A 122 0.77 -14.05 -1.70
CA VAL A 122 1.98 -13.76 -0.94
C VAL A 122 2.87 -12.88 -1.79
N THR A 123 3.41 -11.83 -1.19
CA THR A 123 4.41 -10.97 -1.81
C THR A 123 5.59 -10.85 -0.85
N GLY A 124 6.78 -11.21 -1.33
CA GLY A 124 8.03 -11.16 -0.58
C GLY A 124 8.93 -10.05 -1.12
N ASP A 125 9.62 -9.37 -0.20
CA ASP A 125 10.59 -8.32 -0.46
C ASP A 125 11.97 -8.73 0.04
N GLY A 126 13.00 -8.47 -0.76
CA GLY A 126 14.39 -8.76 -0.42
C GLY A 126 15.37 -7.71 -0.96
N ASN A 127 16.62 -7.78 -0.53
CA ASN A 127 17.71 -6.95 -1.05
C ASN A 127 18.38 -7.56 -2.30
N THR A 128 18.09 -8.83 -2.57
CA THR A 128 18.49 -9.54 -3.79
C THR A 128 17.28 -10.23 -4.42
N PRO A 129 17.26 -10.45 -5.74
CA PRO A 129 16.21 -11.20 -6.42
C PRO A 129 15.94 -12.55 -5.74
N GLU A 130 17.01 -13.28 -5.43
CA GLU A 130 16.96 -14.64 -4.89
C GLU A 130 16.34 -14.65 -3.50
N THR A 131 16.66 -13.67 -2.65
CA THR A 131 16.05 -13.56 -1.31
C THR A 131 14.55 -13.28 -1.38
N ALA A 132 14.09 -12.49 -2.35
CA ALA A 132 12.66 -12.19 -2.50
C ALA A 132 11.88 -13.44 -2.97
N GLU A 133 12.43 -14.17 -3.93
CA GLU A 133 11.84 -15.43 -4.42
C GLU A 133 11.83 -16.52 -3.35
N ALA A 134 12.95 -16.68 -2.63
CA ALA A 134 13.06 -17.62 -1.53
C ALA A 134 12.06 -17.31 -0.41
N MET A 135 11.89 -16.03 -0.04
CA MET A 135 10.93 -15.61 0.97
C MET A 135 9.50 -16.02 0.59
N VAL A 136 9.07 -15.79 -0.66
CA VAL A 136 7.74 -16.22 -1.12
C VAL A 136 7.61 -17.75 -1.04
N SER A 137 8.63 -18.50 -1.48
CA SER A 137 8.62 -19.96 -1.41
C SER A 137 8.48 -20.46 0.03
N THR A 138 9.28 -19.93 0.96
CA THR A 138 9.25 -20.31 2.38
C THR A 138 7.92 -19.98 3.03
N VAL A 139 7.34 -18.81 2.73
CA VAL A 139 6.02 -18.41 3.26
C VAL A 139 4.91 -19.32 2.74
N LEU A 140 4.93 -19.68 1.45
CA LEU A 140 3.95 -20.60 0.87
C LEU A 140 4.07 -22.00 1.47
N GLU A 141 5.29 -22.53 1.60
CA GLU A 141 5.55 -23.83 2.25
C GLU A 141 5.08 -23.84 3.70
N PHE A 142 5.37 -22.78 4.46
CA PHE A 142 4.88 -22.60 5.82
C PHE A 142 3.35 -22.56 5.86
N ALA A 143 2.69 -21.86 4.93
CA ALA A 143 1.23 -21.80 4.89
C ALA A 143 0.61 -23.18 4.64
N SER A 144 1.20 -24.00 3.77
CA SER A 144 0.78 -25.39 3.56
C SER A 144 0.93 -26.24 4.82
N ALA A 145 2.07 -26.15 5.51
CA ALA A 145 2.31 -26.89 6.75
C ALA A 145 1.36 -26.44 7.88
N GLN A 146 1.12 -25.13 8.01
CA GLN A 146 0.21 -24.57 9.00
C GLN A 146 -1.24 -25.00 8.74
N LEU A 147 -1.66 -25.06 7.47
CA LEU A 147 -2.98 -25.55 7.09
C LEU A 147 -3.17 -27.01 7.52
N GLU A 148 -2.17 -27.86 7.29
CA GLU A 148 -2.22 -29.25 7.71
C GLU A 148 -2.28 -29.38 9.25
N GLU A 149 -1.46 -28.63 9.96
CA GLU A 149 -1.42 -28.63 11.43
C GLU A 149 -2.75 -28.18 12.04
N GLN A 150 -3.37 -27.10 11.52
CA GLN A 150 -4.68 -26.66 11.99
C GLN A 150 -5.76 -27.73 11.82
N GLN A 151 -5.73 -28.47 10.71
CA GLN A 151 -6.69 -29.54 10.46
C GLN A 151 -6.50 -30.73 11.40
N ARG A 152 -5.24 -31.07 11.72
CA ARG A 152 -4.91 -32.10 12.72
C ARG A 152 -5.35 -31.68 14.11
N GLN A 153 -5.11 -30.44 14.51
CA GLN A 153 -5.55 -29.91 15.81
C GLN A 153 -7.08 -29.94 15.98
N LEU A 154 -7.81 -29.78 14.88
CA LEU A 154 -9.27 -29.89 14.84
C LEU A 154 -9.78 -31.34 14.75
N ASN A 155 -8.89 -32.33 14.81
CA ASN A 155 -9.20 -33.76 14.67
C ASN A 155 -9.99 -34.08 13.38
N ALA A 156 -9.75 -33.33 12.31
CA ALA A 156 -10.35 -33.61 11.02
C ALA A 156 -9.80 -34.94 10.48
N PRO A 157 -10.62 -35.78 9.83
CA PRO A 157 -10.10 -36.95 9.14
C PRO A 157 -9.24 -36.55 7.95
N THR A 158 -8.12 -37.24 7.75
CA THR A 158 -7.16 -36.97 6.66
C THR A 158 -7.80 -37.02 5.27
N SER A 159 -8.82 -37.86 5.07
CA SER A 159 -9.59 -37.92 3.82
C SER A 159 -10.37 -36.64 3.51
N THR A 160 -10.58 -35.78 4.50
CA THR A 160 -11.33 -34.51 4.42
C THR A 160 -10.45 -33.27 4.49
N PHE A 161 -9.12 -33.43 4.40
CA PHE A 161 -8.21 -32.30 4.44
C PHE A 161 -8.37 -31.39 3.21
N ILE A 162 -8.53 -30.10 3.47
CA ILE A 162 -8.33 -29.03 2.51
C ILE A 162 -6.91 -29.18 1.97
N THR A 163 -6.81 -29.26 0.65
CA THR A 163 -5.53 -29.31 -0.06
C THR A 163 -5.14 -27.90 -0.49
N SER A 164 -3.85 -27.62 -0.47
CA SER A 164 -3.29 -26.38 -1.01
C SER A 164 -2.49 -26.69 -2.26
N GLN A 165 -2.61 -25.86 -3.29
CA GLN A 165 -1.82 -25.96 -4.50
C GLN A 165 -1.26 -24.59 -4.86
N VAL A 166 0.04 -24.51 -5.10
CA VAL A 166 0.67 -23.31 -5.65
C VAL A 166 0.30 -23.21 -7.13
N ILE A 167 -0.53 -22.22 -7.48
CA ILE A 167 -0.95 -21.98 -8.87
C ILE A 167 -0.05 -21.00 -9.59
N VAL A 168 0.62 -20.12 -8.83
CA VAL A 168 1.63 -19.19 -9.33
C VAL A 168 2.85 -19.39 -8.46
N THR A 169 3.86 -20.04 -9.03
CA THR A 169 5.19 -20.14 -8.43
C THR A 169 5.77 -18.74 -8.21
N PRO A 170 6.68 -18.54 -7.25
CA PRO A 170 7.36 -17.26 -7.06
C PRO A 170 7.78 -16.65 -8.40
N THR A 171 7.28 -15.46 -8.69
CA THR A 171 7.60 -14.75 -9.93
C THR A 171 9.05 -14.30 -9.89
N LYS A 172 9.65 -14.12 -11.07
CA LYS A 172 10.97 -13.48 -11.16
C LYS A 172 10.93 -12.14 -10.44
N ALA A 173 11.87 -11.91 -9.53
CA ALA A 173 11.82 -10.72 -8.70
C ALA A 173 12.09 -9.44 -9.50
N GLU A 174 11.24 -8.43 -9.29
CA GLU A 174 11.34 -7.13 -9.95
C GLU A 174 11.99 -6.09 -9.05
N ALA A 175 12.90 -5.28 -9.61
CA ALA A 175 13.58 -4.22 -8.89
C ALA A 175 12.64 -3.02 -8.66
N GLN A 176 12.35 -2.73 -7.39
CA GLN A 176 11.51 -1.62 -6.94
C GLN A 176 12.33 -0.32 -6.87
N ILE A 177 12.61 0.26 -8.03
CA ILE A 177 13.43 1.49 -8.16
C ILE A 177 12.60 2.77 -7.94
N GLY A 178 11.27 2.67 -8.04
CA GLY A 178 10.37 3.83 -7.95
C GLY A 178 10.53 4.64 -6.66
N GLY A 179 10.71 3.98 -5.51
CA GLY A 179 10.97 4.65 -4.24
C GLY A 179 12.26 5.46 -4.23
N LYS A 180 13.36 4.87 -4.72
CA LYS A 180 14.69 5.53 -4.78
C LYS A 180 14.65 6.81 -5.59
N VAL A 181 14.02 6.77 -6.76
CA VAL A 181 13.92 7.93 -7.66
C VAL A 181 13.10 9.04 -7.01
N ARG A 182 12.02 8.70 -6.29
CA ARG A 182 11.21 9.68 -5.55
C ARG A 182 12.01 10.38 -4.45
N TYR A 183 12.78 9.64 -3.64
CA TYR A 183 13.60 10.24 -2.58
C TYR A 183 14.75 11.08 -3.15
N ALA A 184 15.46 10.58 -4.16
CA ALA A 184 16.54 11.32 -4.82
C ALA A 184 16.00 12.59 -5.50
N GLY A 185 14.85 12.51 -6.16
CA GLY A 185 14.16 13.65 -6.76
C GLY A 185 13.73 14.69 -5.72
N ALA A 186 13.16 14.26 -4.60
CA ALA A 186 12.80 15.15 -3.50
C ALA A 186 14.03 15.86 -2.90
N ALA A 187 15.11 15.11 -2.65
CA ALA A 187 16.38 15.66 -2.18
C ALA A 187 16.95 16.70 -3.17
N LEU A 188 16.90 16.40 -4.48
CA LEU A 188 17.35 17.33 -5.51
C LEU A 188 16.54 18.63 -5.54
N VAL A 189 15.20 18.55 -5.43
CA VAL A 189 14.33 19.73 -5.38
C VAL A 189 14.64 20.58 -4.14
N VAL A 190 14.77 19.97 -2.96
CA VAL A 190 15.12 20.67 -1.72
C VAL A 190 16.48 21.35 -1.84
N MET A 191 17.49 20.64 -2.37
CA MET A 191 18.83 21.19 -2.54
C MET A 191 18.89 22.31 -3.58
N MET A 192 18.07 22.25 -4.64
CA MET A 192 17.94 23.34 -5.62
C MET A 192 17.30 24.59 -5.01
N LEU A 193 16.28 24.42 -4.17
CA LEU A 193 15.67 25.53 -3.44
C LEU A 193 16.66 26.17 -2.46
N LEU A 194 17.41 25.35 -1.71
CA LEU A 194 18.47 25.83 -0.81
C LEU A 194 19.59 26.55 -1.57
N THR A 195 19.99 26.02 -2.72
CA THR A 195 20.98 26.65 -3.60
C THR A 195 20.51 28.03 -4.09
N THR A 196 19.25 28.13 -4.49
CA THR A 196 18.63 29.38 -4.93
C THR A 196 18.57 30.39 -3.79
N ALA A 197 18.11 29.97 -2.61
CA ALA A 197 18.05 30.81 -1.41
C ALA A 197 19.45 31.29 -0.98
N ALA A 198 20.46 30.41 -1.00
CA ALA A 198 21.84 30.75 -0.67
C ALA A 198 22.41 31.77 -1.66
N THR A 199 22.10 31.64 -2.96
CA THR A 199 22.56 32.56 -4.01
C THR A 199 22.01 33.98 -3.77
N PHE A 200 20.70 34.12 -3.54
CA PHE A 200 20.08 35.42 -3.26
C PHE A 200 20.49 35.97 -1.87
N GLY A 201 20.62 35.11 -0.87
CA GLY A 201 21.09 35.48 0.46
C GLY A 201 22.51 36.03 0.44
N ALA A 202 23.43 35.39 -0.29
CA ALA A 202 24.79 35.87 -0.45
C ALA A 202 24.84 37.24 -1.14
N GLU A 203 24.01 37.47 -2.16
CA GLU A 203 23.92 38.77 -2.82
C GLU A 203 23.36 39.87 -1.90
N SER A 204 22.36 39.56 -1.09
CA SER A 204 21.81 40.49 -0.09
C SER A 204 22.86 40.91 0.93
N VAL A 205 23.60 39.94 1.49
CA VAL A 205 24.66 40.20 2.47
C VAL A 205 25.82 41.00 1.86
N LEU A 206 26.25 40.67 0.64
CA LEU A 206 27.33 41.40 -0.04
C LEU A 206 26.93 42.84 -0.37
N ASN A 207 25.72 43.06 -0.88
CA ASN A 207 25.20 44.40 -1.18
C ASN A 207 25.04 45.24 0.10
N HIS A 208 24.58 44.64 1.19
CA HIS A 208 24.49 45.33 2.49
C HIS A 208 25.87 45.74 3.01
N ARG A 209 26.89 44.89 2.86
CA ARG A 209 28.26 45.21 3.25
C ARG A 209 28.89 46.30 2.38
N GLN A 210 28.62 46.31 1.08
CA GLN A 210 29.08 47.39 0.19
C GLN A 210 28.46 48.72 0.58
N ARG A 211 27.13 48.80 0.76
CA ARG A 211 26.45 50.02 1.21
C ARG A 211 27.01 50.59 2.52
N ARG A 212 27.38 49.71 3.47
CA ARG A 212 28.03 50.15 4.72
C ARG A 212 29.42 50.72 4.51
N ARG A 213 30.21 50.19 3.57
CA ARG A 213 31.53 50.74 3.23
C ARG A 213 31.42 52.07 2.50
N ASP A 214 30.45 52.19 1.60
CA ASP A 214 30.21 53.42 0.87
C ASP A 214 29.75 54.54 1.83
N ALA A 215 28.86 54.22 2.78
CA ALA A 215 28.42 55.15 3.82
C ALA A 215 29.54 55.54 4.79
N ALA A 216 30.42 54.60 5.18
CA ALA A 216 31.57 54.91 6.02
C ALA A 216 32.59 55.79 5.29
N SER A 217 32.84 55.53 4.00
CA SER A 217 33.75 56.34 3.18
C SER A 217 33.20 57.74 2.92
N ALA A 218 31.87 57.90 2.83
CA ALA A 218 31.22 59.20 2.73
C ALA A 218 31.24 59.99 4.05
N ALA A 219 31.34 59.32 5.21
CA ALA A 219 31.44 59.95 6.52
C ALA A 219 32.88 60.38 6.87
N ASP A 220 33.90 59.69 6.35
CA ASP A 220 35.32 60.05 6.47
C ASP A 220 35.79 61.05 5.38
N GLY A 221 34.92 61.40 4.43
CA GLY A 221 35.17 62.49 3.49
C GLY A 221 35.14 63.83 4.23
N ASP A 222 36.32 64.30 4.61
CA ASP A 222 36.58 65.60 5.26
C ASP A 222 35.84 66.74 4.52
N PRO A 223 34.94 67.51 5.19
CA PRO A 223 34.20 68.61 4.58
C PRO A 223 35.06 69.88 4.42
N THR A 224 36.35 69.73 4.14
CA THR A 224 37.25 70.84 3.90
C THR A 224 37.36 71.13 2.41
N GLU A 225 36.87 72.33 2.08
CA GLU A 225 37.42 73.27 1.09
C GLU A 225 36.61 73.49 -0.21
N GLY A 226 35.93 74.65 -0.26
CA GLY A 226 35.28 75.25 -1.43
C GLY A 226 33.91 75.88 -1.10
N ASP A 227 33.86 76.93 -0.27
CA ASP A 227 33.68 78.34 -0.67
C ASP A 227 32.46 78.56 -1.60
N ASP A 228 31.34 79.09 -1.11
CA ASP A 228 31.08 80.53 -0.91
C ASP A 228 31.09 81.30 -2.23
N ASP A 229 30.00 81.19 -2.99
CA ASP A 229 29.56 82.28 -3.85
C ASP A 229 28.03 82.38 -3.89
N ARG A 230 27.57 83.57 -3.50
CA ARG A 230 26.18 83.99 -3.33
C ARG A 230 25.54 84.28 -4.67
N ASP A 231 24.23 84.04 -4.78
CA ASP A 231 23.37 84.98 -5.51
C ASP A 231 22.00 85.10 -4.80
N PRO A 232 21.75 86.21 -4.07
CA PRO A 232 20.46 86.53 -3.47
C PRO A 232 19.76 87.57 -4.35
N GLY A 233 18.74 87.17 -5.12
CA GLY A 233 17.83 88.15 -5.71
C GLY A 233 16.98 87.64 -6.87
N ARG A 234 15.74 87.23 -6.59
CA ARG A 234 14.58 87.69 -7.37
C ARG A 234 13.26 87.31 -6.72
N ASP A 235 12.57 88.38 -6.34
CA ASP A 235 11.17 88.47 -5.94
C ASP A 235 10.22 88.28 -7.15
N SER A 236 8.99 87.82 -6.85
CA SER A 236 7.70 87.94 -7.57
C SER A 236 6.86 86.72 -7.19
N GLU A 237 6.01 86.72 -6.15
CA GLU A 237 4.86 87.60 -5.84
C GLU A 237 3.70 87.54 -6.84
N ALA A 238 2.51 87.33 -6.27
CA ALA A 238 1.13 87.44 -6.77
C ALA A 238 0.63 86.32 -7.70
N ASP A 239 -0.30 85.44 -7.28
CA ASP A 239 -1.70 85.67 -6.85
C ASP A 239 -2.66 85.88 -8.04
N GLY A 240 -3.79 85.18 -8.03
CA GLY A 240 -4.75 85.15 -9.14
C GLY A 240 -5.81 84.07 -9.02
N ALA A 241 -6.94 84.43 -8.44
CA ALA A 241 -8.09 83.61 -8.05
C ALA A 241 -9.16 83.42 -9.16
N GLU A 242 -10.08 82.47 -8.88
CA GLU A 242 -11.52 82.38 -9.24
C GLU A 242 -12.02 81.96 -10.65
N GLU A 243 -12.68 80.77 -10.67
CA GLU A 243 -14.03 80.35 -11.19
C GLU A 243 -14.71 81.00 -12.43
N PRO A 244 -15.82 80.47 -13.03
CA PRO A 244 -16.59 79.21 -12.85
C PRO A 244 -17.03 78.46 -14.16
N GLY A 245 -17.65 77.28 -13.99
CA GLY A 245 -18.85 76.87 -14.76
C GLY A 245 -18.70 76.19 -16.14
N GLY A 246 -19.25 74.97 -16.29
CA GLY A 246 -19.51 74.39 -17.61
C GLY A 246 -19.85 72.90 -17.63
N ALA A 247 -21.15 72.59 -17.60
CA ALA A 247 -21.74 71.25 -17.60
C ALA A 247 -21.46 70.43 -18.88
N GLY A 248 -21.38 69.09 -18.74
CA GLY A 248 -21.27 68.16 -19.87
C GLY A 248 -21.33 66.68 -19.49
N ALA A 249 -22.55 66.16 -19.40
CA ALA A 249 -22.96 64.79 -19.11
C ALA A 249 -22.20 63.64 -19.82
N ARG A 250 -22.06 62.47 -19.16
CA ARG A 250 -22.76 61.19 -19.46
C ARG A 250 -21.99 59.93 -18.95
N HIS A 251 -22.78 59.05 -18.33
CA HIS A 251 -22.74 57.57 -18.38
C HIS A 251 -21.58 56.76 -17.74
N GLY A 252 -21.98 55.80 -16.90
CA GLY A 252 -21.32 54.50 -16.80
C GLY A 252 -21.09 54.03 -15.37
N GLY A 253 -22.05 53.31 -14.80
CA GLY A 253 -21.89 52.66 -13.50
C GLY A 253 -20.84 51.54 -13.53
N GLY A 254 -20.03 51.48 -12.48
CA GLY A 254 -19.14 50.37 -12.18
C GLY A 254 -19.10 50.14 -10.67
N ARG A 255 -19.80 49.08 -10.22
CA ARG A 255 -19.86 48.63 -8.83
C ARG A 255 -18.46 48.22 -8.33
N PRO A 256 -18.11 48.43 -7.05
CA PRO A 256 -16.90 47.88 -6.47
C PRO A 256 -17.06 46.36 -6.24
N GLU A 257 -16.36 45.56 -7.05
CA GLU A 257 -16.34 44.09 -7.05
C GLU A 257 -15.49 43.47 -5.92
N GLY A 258 -15.02 44.26 -4.95
CA GLY A 258 -14.03 43.80 -3.96
C GLY A 258 -14.59 43.20 -2.66
N ARG A 259 -15.91 43.01 -2.51
CA ARG A 259 -16.51 42.57 -1.23
C ARG A 259 -17.07 41.14 -1.23
N ARG A 260 -17.24 40.48 -2.39
CA ARG A 260 -17.81 39.13 -2.45
C ARG A 260 -16.78 38.01 -2.26
N GLU A 261 -15.54 38.19 -2.72
CA GLU A 261 -14.51 37.15 -2.55
C GLU A 261 -14.12 36.89 -1.07
N ARG A 262 -14.27 37.88 -0.18
CA ARG A 262 -13.97 37.69 1.24
C ARG A 262 -15.05 36.89 1.99
N ASP A 263 -16.30 36.98 1.54
CA ASP A 263 -17.41 36.23 2.15
C ASP A 263 -17.45 34.78 1.63
N ASP A 264 -17.05 34.55 0.38
CA ASP A 264 -16.97 33.21 -0.22
C ASP A 264 -15.80 32.38 0.34
N GLN A 265 -14.65 33.02 0.64
CA GLN A 265 -13.51 32.35 1.29
C GLN A 265 -13.82 31.97 2.76
N ALA A 266 -14.59 32.80 3.46
CA ALA A 266 -15.03 32.50 4.83
C ALA A 266 -16.06 31.34 4.85
N GLN A 267 -16.95 31.25 3.86
CA GLN A 267 -17.91 30.14 3.77
C GLN A 267 -17.26 28.80 3.34
N GLN A 268 -16.23 28.81 2.49
CA GLN A 268 -15.50 27.58 2.16
C GLN A 268 -14.69 27.04 3.35
N ALA A 269 -14.10 27.92 4.18
CA ALA A 269 -13.39 27.51 5.39
C ALA A 269 -14.33 26.87 6.43
N GLN A 270 -15.57 27.35 6.56
CA GLN A 270 -16.57 26.75 7.46
C GLN A 270 -17.15 25.42 6.93
N ARG A 271 -17.36 25.27 5.62
CA ARG A 271 -17.78 23.98 5.02
C ARG A 271 -16.73 22.88 5.16
N GLY A 272 -15.44 23.23 5.11
CA GLY A 272 -14.34 22.28 5.35
C GLY A 272 -14.31 21.71 6.78
N GLN A 273 -14.70 22.51 7.78
CA GLN A 273 -14.71 22.07 9.18
C GLN A 273 -15.96 21.24 9.54
N GLN A 274 -17.15 21.55 8.98
CA GLN A 274 -18.35 20.72 9.20
C GLN A 274 -18.25 19.33 8.55
N GLY A 275 -17.56 19.21 7.41
CA GLY A 275 -17.30 17.90 6.77
C GLY A 275 -16.40 16.97 7.59
N GLN A 276 -15.46 17.53 8.36
CA GLN A 276 -14.57 16.75 9.23
C GLN A 276 -15.25 16.31 10.54
N GLN A 277 -16.18 17.10 11.09
CA GLN A 277 -16.95 16.70 12.27
C GLN A 277 -17.98 15.60 11.97
N ALA A 278 -18.53 15.55 10.75
CA ALA A 278 -19.44 14.47 10.34
C ALA A 278 -18.74 13.09 10.20
N GLN A 279 -17.43 13.06 9.92
CA GLN A 279 -16.66 11.80 9.90
C GLN A 279 -16.16 11.39 11.29
N GLN A 280 -16.02 12.32 12.23
CA GLN A 280 -15.64 11.99 13.61
C GLN A 280 -16.85 11.56 14.48
N GLY A 281 -18.08 11.89 14.05
CA GLY A 281 -19.32 11.55 14.79
C GLY A 281 -19.81 10.10 14.66
N LEU A 282 -19.27 9.27 13.76
CA LEU A 282 -19.66 7.85 13.63
C LEU A 282 -18.78 6.87 14.41
N SER A 283 -17.70 7.32 15.07
CA SER A 283 -16.79 6.45 15.82
C SER A 283 -17.01 6.41 17.34
N THR A 284 -17.98 7.13 17.89
CA THR A 284 -18.24 7.14 19.35
C THR A 284 -19.71 6.89 19.66
N ARG A 285 -20.21 5.69 19.32
CA ARG A 285 -21.39 5.10 19.96
C ARG A 285 -21.07 3.73 20.54
N GLY A 286 -19.95 3.63 21.25
CA GLY A 286 -19.72 2.60 22.25
C GLY A 286 -20.33 3.08 23.57
N GLY A 287 -21.48 2.51 23.93
CA GLY A 287 -22.19 2.84 25.16
C GLY A 287 -21.30 2.64 26.39
N ARG A 288 -21.16 3.70 27.19
CA ARG A 288 -20.76 3.58 28.60
C ARG A 288 -21.86 2.87 29.35
N LEU A 289 -21.62 1.61 29.71
CA LEU A 289 -22.32 0.95 30.80
C LEU A 289 -22.02 1.70 32.12
N PRO A 290 -23.02 1.96 32.97
CA PRO A 290 -22.81 2.59 34.26
C PRO A 290 -22.04 1.66 35.20
N LYS A 291 -20.90 2.16 35.72
CA LYS A 291 -20.18 1.60 36.87
C LYS A 291 -21.04 1.69 38.13
N ARG A 292 -21.92 0.71 38.37
CA ARG A 292 -22.58 0.54 39.67
C ARG A 292 -23.11 -0.89 39.88
N ALA A 293 -22.23 -1.89 39.92
CA ALA A 293 -22.59 -3.24 40.40
C ALA A 293 -21.38 -4.09 40.84
N GLU A 294 -20.25 -3.49 41.24
CA GLU A 294 -19.01 -4.22 41.53
C GLU A 294 -18.58 -4.14 43.01
N ARG A 295 -19.56 -4.09 43.93
CA ARG A 295 -19.30 -4.08 45.38
C ARG A 295 -20.03 -5.15 46.20
N GLU A 296 -20.66 -6.15 45.57
CA GLU A 296 -21.38 -7.23 46.28
C GLU A 296 -21.01 -8.66 45.83
N ARG A 297 -19.79 -8.91 45.36
CA ARG A 297 -19.31 -10.28 45.08
C ARG A 297 -18.05 -10.70 45.85
N ALA A 298 -17.65 -9.92 46.85
CA ALA A 298 -16.58 -10.28 47.78
C ALA A 298 -17.19 -10.61 49.15
N GLN A 299 -18.00 -11.66 49.22
CA GLN A 299 -18.39 -12.32 50.48
C GLN A 299 -19.08 -13.64 50.16
N GLY A 300 -18.47 -14.76 50.58
CA GLY A 300 -19.11 -16.06 50.67
C GLY A 300 -18.74 -17.07 49.58
N TYR A 301 -17.56 -17.68 49.71
CA TYR A 301 -17.38 -19.09 49.35
C TYR A 301 -16.29 -19.68 50.25
N ASP A 302 -16.67 -19.92 51.50
CA ASP A 302 -15.99 -20.85 52.40
C ASP A 302 -16.54 -22.26 52.14
N ASP A 303 -15.64 -23.24 52.31
CA ASP A 303 -15.91 -24.67 52.53
C ASP A 303 -16.55 -25.51 51.41
N ALA A 304 -15.70 -26.10 50.58
CA ALA A 304 -15.93 -27.46 50.06
C ALA A 304 -14.59 -28.19 49.89
N ALA A 305 -14.32 -29.07 50.85
CA ALA A 305 -13.22 -30.03 50.86
C ALA A 305 -13.31 -30.98 49.65
N TRP A 306 -12.23 -31.05 48.88
CA TRP A 306 -12.01 -32.14 47.92
C TRP A 306 -11.15 -33.22 48.59
N PRO A 307 -11.57 -34.48 48.60
CA PRO A 307 -10.79 -35.58 49.15
C PRO A 307 -9.61 -35.89 48.23
N GLN A 308 -8.43 -36.00 48.84
CA GLN A 308 -7.28 -36.68 48.26
C GLN A 308 -7.48 -38.18 48.47
N ASP A 309 -7.70 -38.92 47.39
CA ASP A 309 -7.51 -40.37 47.39
C ASP A 309 -6.60 -40.72 46.20
N GLU A 310 -5.35 -41.06 46.54
CA GLU A 310 -4.52 -41.96 45.75
C GLU A 310 -5.23 -43.32 45.59
N PRO A 311 -4.87 -44.08 44.55
CA PRO A 311 -4.16 -45.30 44.90
C PRO A 311 -2.94 -45.58 44.02
N GLU A 312 -1.85 -45.89 44.72
CA GLU A 312 -0.82 -46.84 44.31
C GLU A 312 -1.44 -48.19 43.90
N HIS A 313 -0.95 -48.78 42.80
CA HIS A 313 -0.73 -50.22 42.59
C HIS A 313 -0.09 -50.36 41.19
N ALA A 314 1.20 -50.64 41.07
CA ALA A 314 1.84 -51.97 41.17
C ALA A 314 1.72 -52.80 39.88
N HIS A 315 2.90 -53.08 39.30
CA HIS A 315 3.36 -54.30 38.63
C HIS A 315 2.50 -54.98 37.55
N GLU A 316 3.10 -55.14 36.36
CA GLU A 316 3.20 -56.39 35.55
C GLU A 316 3.85 -56.00 34.20
N ASP A 317 5.13 -56.28 33.95
CA ASP A 317 5.68 -57.55 33.45
C ASP A 317 4.92 -58.11 32.24
N LEU A 318 5.41 -57.84 31.01
CA LEU A 318 5.20 -58.64 29.79
C LEU A 318 6.31 -58.21 28.79
N GLU A 319 7.49 -58.83 28.82
CA GLU A 319 7.84 -60.03 28.03
C GLU A 319 7.70 -59.84 26.51
N ASP A 320 8.85 -59.59 25.88
CA ASP A 320 9.45 -60.46 24.87
C ASP A 320 8.49 -61.23 23.95
N ARG A 321 8.29 -60.72 22.73
CA ARG A 321 7.94 -61.54 21.56
C ARG A 321 8.76 -61.11 20.35
N GLY A 322 9.95 -61.71 20.25
CA GLY A 322 10.43 -62.19 18.95
C GLY A 322 9.58 -63.39 18.46
N LEU A 323 9.90 -63.88 17.25
CA LEU A 323 9.23 -64.91 16.44
C LEU A 323 8.12 -64.32 15.54
N GLU A 324 8.03 -64.53 14.22
CA GLU A 324 8.62 -65.43 13.23
C GLU A 324 8.35 -64.78 11.85
N ASP A 325 9.33 -64.69 10.95
CA ASP A 325 9.52 -65.64 9.85
C ASP A 325 8.21 -66.12 9.17
N ARG A 326 7.78 -65.37 8.15
CA ARG A 326 6.97 -65.87 7.03
C ARG A 326 7.53 -65.23 5.77
N GLY A 327 8.13 -65.94 4.82
CA GLY A 327 7.69 -67.25 4.34
C GLY A 327 6.98 -67.04 3.01
N LEU A 328 7.81 -66.97 1.96
CA LEU A 328 7.56 -67.24 0.54
C LEU A 328 6.20 -67.86 0.18
N GLU A 329 5.41 -67.13 -0.62
CA GLU A 329 4.48 -67.68 -1.62
C GLU A 329 4.51 -66.69 -2.81
N ASP A 330 5.36 -66.88 -3.81
CA ASP A 330 5.15 -67.73 -4.99
C ASP A 330 3.70 -67.77 -5.49
N ARG A 331 3.32 -66.77 -6.31
CA ARG A 331 2.19 -66.89 -7.23
C ARG A 331 2.40 -66.07 -8.49
N GLY A 332 2.54 -66.80 -9.60
CA GLY A 332 1.73 -66.53 -10.79
C GLY A 332 2.33 -65.61 -11.84
N LEU A 333 3.37 -66.11 -12.51
CA LEU A 333 3.67 -65.76 -13.90
C LEU A 333 2.47 -66.15 -14.79
N GLU A 334 1.64 -65.18 -15.16
CA GLU A 334 0.74 -65.31 -16.31
C GLU A 334 1.33 -64.63 -17.54
N ASP A 335 1.96 -65.50 -18.32
CA ASP A 335 2.12 -65.53 -19.76
C ASP A 335 1.03 -64.74 -20.54
N ARG A 336 1.42 -63.59 -21.09
CA ARG A 336 0.74 -62.99 -22.25
C ARG A 336 1.74 -62.80 -23.38
N GLY A 337 1.71 -63.77 -24.29
CA GLY A 337 2.50 -63.78 -25.51
C GLY A 337 2.20 -62.63 -26.49
N PRO A 338 3.05 -62.52 -27.55
CA PRO A 338 3.11 -61.37 -28.43
C PRO A 338 2.10 -61.46 -29.58
N GLN A 339 1.21 -60.46 -29.69
CA GLN A 339 0.42 -60.27 -30.90
C GLN A 339 1.08 -59.25 -31.84
N ARG A 340 0.91 -59.57 -33.12
CA ARG A 340 1.69 -59.20 -34.30
C ARG A 340 1.60 -57.72 -34.73
N PRO A 341 2.56 -57.28 -35.55
CA PRO A 341 2.58 -55.97 -36.19
C PRO A 341 1.70 -55.96 -37.45
N GLY A 342 0.97 -54.88 -37.69
CA GLY A 342 0.27 -54.68 -38.97
C GLY A 342 -0.63 -53.46 -38.96
N GLY A 343 -0.21 -52.40 -39.66
CA GLY A 343 -1.08 -51.25 -39.94
C GLY A 343 -0.30 -49.98 -40.21
N ILE A 344 0.19 -49.83 -41.44
CA ILE A 344 0.74 -48.58 -41.97
C ILE A 344 -0.42 -47.57 -42.13
N PRO A 345 -0.40 -46.40 -41.49
CA PRO A 345 -1.24 -45.27 -41.91
C PRO A 345 -0.49 -44.48 -42.99
N GLY A 346 -1.13 -44.31 -44.14
CA GLY A 346 -0.59 -43.55 -45.28
C GLY A 346 -0.35 -42.06 -44.99
N PRO A 347 0.38 -41.36 -45.87
CA PRO A 347 0.78 -39.98 -45.68
C PRO A 347 -0.43 -39.04 -45.75
N GLN A 348 -0.76 -38.36 -44.65
CA GLN A 348 -1.65 -37.21 -44.68
C GLN A 348 -0.95 -36.06 -45.41
N LEU A 349 -1.57 -35.65 -46.52
CA LEU A 349 -1.23 -34.45 -47.28
C LEU A 349 -1.31 -33.21 -46.38
N ALA A 350 -0.20 -32.52 -46.24
CA ALA A 350 -0.12 -31.20 -45.62
C ALA A 350 -0.96 -30.18 -46.40
N PRO A 351 -1.82 -29.37 -45.76
CA PRO A 351 -2.40 -28.21 -46.41
C PRO A 351 -1.33 -27.14 -46.66
N ARG A 352 -1.31 -26.64 -47.90
CA ARG A 352 -0.49 -25.53 -48.41
C ARG A 352 -0.53 -24.31 -47.47
N PRO A 353 0.60 -23.60 -47.29
CA PRO A 353 0.59 -22.29 -46.64
C PRO A 353 -0.09 -21.26 -47.53
N ALA A 354 -1.14 -20.62 -47.00
CA ALA A 354 -1.75 -19.46 -47.62
C ALA A 354 -0.78 -18.26 -47.51
N ARG A 355 -0.23 -17.91 -48.68
CA ARG A 355 0.16 -16.58 -49.16
C ARG A 355 -0.16 -15.42 -48.18
N GLY A 356 0.87 -14.83 -47.60
CA GLY A 356 0.76 -13.61 -46.79
C GLY A 356 0.46 -12.36 -47.62
N PRO A 357 -0.03 -11.28 -46.98
CA PRO A 357 0.15 -9.93 -47.47
C PRO A 357 1.42 -9.29 -46.88
N SER A 358 2.20 -8.72 -47.79
CA SER A 358 3.38 -7.91 -47.54
C SER A 358 3.06 -6.57 -46.87
N ALA A 359 4.03 -6.14 -46.05
CA ALA A 359 4.57 -4.79 -45.91
C ALA A 359 3.74 -3.66 -45.29
N ASP A 360 4.48 -2.90 -44.47
CA ASP A 360 4.25 -1.55 -43.96
C ASP A 360 3.24 -1.34 -42.82
N ALA A 361 3.70 -1.68 -41.61
CA ALA A 361 3.32 -0.96 -40.41
C ALA A 361 4.56 -0.68 -39.55
N THR A 362 5.20 0.48 -39.78
CA THR A 362 6.13 1.11 -38.84
C THR A 362 5.39 1.38 -37.53
N VAL A 363 5.59 0.50 -36.53
CA VAL A 363 5.11 0.72 -35.16
C VAL A 363 6.00 1.76 -34.49
N LYS A 364 5.49 3.00 -34.46
CA LYS A 364 6.06 4.09 -33.67
C LYS A 364 5.73 3.84 -32.20
N VAL A 365 6.70 3.32 -31.45
CA VAL A 365 6.59 3.14 -29.99
C VAL A 365 6.49 4.53 -29.34
N GLN A 366 5.29 4.91 -28.92
CA GLN A 366 5.09 6.04 -28.01
C GLN A 366 5.38 5.58 -26.58
N PRO A 367 6.22 6.31 -25.81
CA PRO A 367 6.29 6.11 -24.37
C PRO A 367 5.01 6.67 -23.74
N THR A 368 4.11 5.80 -23.28
CA THR A 368 2.95 6.22 -22.49
C THR A 368 3.43 6.52 -21.07
N THR A 369 3.56 7.80 -20.76
CA THR A 369 3.58 8.31 -19.39
C THR A 369 2.29 7.93 -18.68
N ALA A 370 2.45 7.25 -17.54
CA ALA A 370 1.38 6.94 -16.60
C ALA A 370 0.64 8.23 -16.18
N SER A 371 -0.65 8.30 -16.50
CA SER A 371 -1.55 9.30 -15.94
C SER A 371 -2.70 8.56 -15.27
N GLU A 372 -2.89 8.90 -14.01
CA GLU A 372 -3.96 8.46 -13.13
C GLU A 372 -5.32 8.51 -13.84
N ARG A 373 -6.05 7.39 -13.83
CA ARG A 373 -7.47 7.37 -14.14
C ARG A 373 -8.19 6.51 -13.11
N THR A 374 -8.54 7.18 -12.00
CA THR A 374 -9.50 6.73 -11.00
C THR A 374 -10.86 6.51 -11.69
N LEU A 375 -11.19 5.27 -11.99
CA LEU A 375 -12.55 4.87 -12.36
C LEU A 375 -13.42 4.91 -11.10
N ARG A 376 -14.15 6.02 -10.91
CA ARG A 376 -15.33 6.05 -10.03
C ARG A 376 -16.45 5.29 -10.73
N ILE A 377 -16.73 4.07 -10.27
CA ILE A 377 -17.96 3.36 -10.58
C ILE A 377 -19.04 3.96 -9.68
N SER A 378 -19.82 4.90 -10.22
CA SER A 378 -21.04 5.40 -9.59
C SER A 378 -22.14 4.37 -9.81
N ALA A 379 -22.46 3.57 -8.79
CA ALA A 379 -23.66 2.77 -8.76
C ALA A 379 -24.85 3.68 -8.42
N THR A 380 -25.63 4.09 -9.42
CA THR A 380 -26.97 4.67 -9.21
C THR A 380 -27.91 3.57 -8.75
N HIS A 381 -28.15 3.51 -7.44
CA HIS A 381 -29.16 2.67 -6.83
C HIS A 381 -30.54 3.35 -6.97
N ASN A 382 -31.47 2.68 -7.63
CA ASN A 382 -32.85 3.10 -7.83
C ASN A 382 -33.75 2.40 -6.80
N PRO A 383 -34.34 3.10 -5.80
CA PRO A 383 -35.25 2.46 -4.87
C PRO A 383 -36.63 2.30 -5.51
N VAL A 384 -36.97 1.08 -5.91
CA VAL A 384 -38.35 0.69 -6.20
C VAL A 384 -39.08 0.54 -4.86
N HIS A 385 -40.05 1.42 -4.61
CA HIS A 385 -41.04 1.29 -3.56
C HIS A 385 -41.81 -0.03 -3.73
N GLN A 386 -41.60 -1.00 -2.86
CA GLN A 386 -42.55 -2.09 -2.62
C GLN A 386 -43.37 -1.74 -1.38
N GLY A 387 -44.67 -1.52 -1.61
CA GLY A 387 -45.67 -1.28 -0.57
C GLY A 387 -45.90 -2.55 0.26
N TRP A 388 -46.00 -2.35 1.57
CA TRP A 388 -46.47 -3.36 2.51
C TRP A 388 -48.00 -3.45 2.44
N PRO A 389 -48.60 -4.65 2.30
CA PRO A 389 -50.03 -4.83 2.48
C PRO A 389 -50.41 -4.76 3.97
N GLY A 390 -51.49 -4.04 4.23
CA GLY A 390 -52.06 -3.83 5.55
C GLY A 390 -52.61 -5.10 6.19
N THR A 391 -52.53 -5.11 7.50
CA THR A 391 -53.17 -6.06 8.41
C THR A 391 -54.68 -5.83 8.44
N GLU A 392 -55.45 -6.77 7.89
CA GLU A 392 -56.83 -7.01 8.25
C GLU A 392 -56.89 -7.91 9.50
N GLU A 393 -57.59 -7.42 10.52
CA GLU A 393 -58.63 -8.13 11.28
C GLU A 393 -58.28 -9.47 11.98
N ASN A 394 -58.10 -9.42 13.31
CA ASN A 394 -58.78 -10.37 14.20
C ASN A 394 -58.87 -9.84 15.66
N ARG A 395 -60.11 -9.83 16.17
CA ARG A 395 -60.62 -9.52 17.54
C ARG A 395 -60.94 -8.08 17.92
#